data_AF-A0A932HTR4-F1
#
_entry.id   AF-A0A932HTR4-F1
#
_cell.length_a   1.000
_cell.length_b   1.000
_cell.length_c   1.000
_cell.angle_alpha   90.00
_cell.angle_beta   90.00
_cell.angle_gamma   90.00
#
_symmetry.space_group_name_H-M   'P 1'
#
loop_
_entity.id
_entity.type
_entity.pdbx_description
1 polymer ?
#
loop_
_entity_poly.entity_id
_entity_poly.type
_entity_poly.pdbx_seq_one_letter_code
_entity_poly.pdbx_strand_id
1 'polypeptide(L)'
;MKLHYKNRLNSFARKLRCSGNLSEVFFWNELKSDKLGYRFLRQRPIGKYIVDFYCHALNLAIEIDGAASHDNKIEADEARQMALESLGVRVMRFR
;
A
#
# COMPACT_ATOMS: atom_id res chain seq x y z
N MET A 1 -1.52 7.41 -14.81
CA MET A 1 -0.05 7.48 -14.72
C MET A 1 0.58 6.07 -14.76
N LYS A 2 1.55 5.80 -15.63
CA LYS A 2 2.14 4.45 -15.73
C LYS A 2 3.19 4.26 -14.63
N LEU A 3 2.81 3.56 -13.55
CA LEU A 3 3.73 3.27 -12.44
C LEU A 3 4.61 2.06 -12.77
N HIS A 4 5.92 2.28 -12.79
CA HIS A 4 6.93 1.24 -13.04
C HIS A 4 7.34 0.58 -11.71
N TYR A 5 7.52 -0.74 -11.72
CA TYR A 5 7.96 -1.50 -10.56
C TYR A 5 8.75 -2.74 -10.98
N LYS A 6 9.61 -3.26 -10.09
CA LYS A 6 10.42 -4.44 -10.38
C LYS A 6 9.55 -5.70 -10.43
N ASN A 7 9.64 -6.50 -11.49
CA ASN A 7 8.85 -7.74 -11.67
C ASN A 7 8.90 -8.71 -10.48
N ARG A 8 10.05 -8.78 -9.78
CA ARG A 8 10.24 -9.60 -8.57
C ARG A 8 9.29 -9.25 -7.41
N LEU A 9 8.69 -8.06 -7.42
CA LEU A 9 7.72 -7.63 -6.39
C LEU A 9 6.35 -8.31 -6.58
N ASN A 10 6.05 -8.86 -7.76
CA ASN A 10 4.77 -9.55 -7.99
C ASN A 10 4.61 -10.82 -7.14
N SER A 11 5.67 -11.63 -7.03
CA SER A 11 5.65 -12.85 -6.21
C SER A 11 5.54 -12.52 -4.72
N PHE A 12 6.22 -11.46 -4.28
CA PHE A 12 6.14 -10.99 -2.90
C PHE A 12 4.76 -10.43 -2.57
N ALA A 13 4.19 -9.60 -3.45
CA ALA A 13 2.82 -9.11 -3.32
C ALA A 13 1.81 -10.27 -3.26
N ARG A 14 2.01 -11.35 -4.02
CA ARG A 14 1.12 -12.52 -3.95
C ARG A 14 1.20 -13.22 -2.59
N LYS A 15 2.39 -13.35 -2.00
CA LYS A 15 2.57 -13.94 -0.66
C LYS A 15 1.89 -13.09 0.42
N LEU A 16 2.09 -11.78 0.38
CA LEU A 16 1.43 -10.85 1.30
C LEU A 16 -0.10 -10.96 1.24
N ARG A 17 -0.69 -11.32 0.08
CA ARG A 17 -2.15 -11.41 -0.05
C ARG A 17 -2.72 -12.58 0.76
N CYS A 18 -1.90 -13.60 0.97
CA CYS A 18 -2.21 -14.80 1.72
C CYS A 18 -1.85 -14.69 3.21
N SER A 19 -0.89 -13.83 3.57
CA SER A 19 -0.42 -13.65 4.96
C SER A 19 -0.97 -12.41 5.66
N GLY A 20 -1.93 -11.70 5.04
CA GLY A 20 -2.36 -10.36 5.47
C GLY A 20 -2.91 -10.30 6.89
N ASN A 21 -2.69 -9.16 7.55
CA ASN A 21 -3.21 -8.88 8.89
C ASN A 21 -4.75 -8.79 8.86
N LEU A 22 -5.43 -9.15 9.97
CA LEU A 22 -6.89 -9.05 10.11
C LEU A 22 -7.41 -7.67 9.74
N SER A 23 -6.73 -6.60 10.19
CA SER A 23 -7.11 -5.21 9.88
C SER A 23 -7.10 -4.91 8.37
N GLU A 24 -6.11 -5.44 7.63
CA GLU A 24 -6.06 -5.31 6.17
C GLU A 24 -7.22 -6.05 5.49
N VAL A 25 -7.58 -7.24 5.99
CA VAL A 25 -8.68 -8.03 5.43
C VAL A 25 -10.03 -7.32 5.63
N PHE A 26 -10.27 -6.78 6.82
CA PHE A 26 -11.48 -6.00 7.10
C PHE A 26 -11.55 -4.75 6.22
N PHE A 27 -10.47 -3.97 6.15
CA PHE A 27 -10.45 -2.78 5.30
C PHE A 27 -10.62 -3.12 3.82
N TRP A 28 -10.02 -4.21 3.34
CA TRP A 28 -10.21 -4.67 1.97
C TRP A 28 -11.67 -5.03 1.66
N ASN A 29 -12.41 -5.60 2.61
CA ASN A 29 -13.83 -5.91 2.42
C ASN A 29 -14.70 -4.65 2.25
N GLU A 30 -14.28 -3.53 2.81
CA GLU A 30 -14.95 -2.23 2.63
C GLU A 30 -14.52 -1.51 1.35
N LEU A 31 -13.32 -1.79 0.83
CA LEU A 31 -12.82 -1.19 -0.40
C LEU A 31 -13.14 -1.96 -1.68
N LYS A 32 -13.29 -3.29 -1.60
CA LYS A 32 -13.50 -4.13 -2.79
C LYS A 32 -14.83 -3.79 -3.49
N SER A 33 -14.92 -4.15 -4.76
CA SER A 33 -16.11 -3.93 -5.60
C SER A 33 -16.49 -2.46 -5.77
N ASP A 34 -15.49 -1.56 -5.72
CA ASP A 34 -15.66 -0.13 -5.97
C ASP A 34 -16.76 0.54 -5.11
N LYS A 35 -16.98 0.02 -3.89
CA LYS A 35 -18.02 0.50 -2.95
C LYS A 35 -17.93 2.00 -2.65
N LEU A 36 -16.73 2.57 -2.71
CA LEU A 36 -16.49 3.99 -2.49
C LEU A 36 -16.46 4.83 -3.78
N GLY A 37 -16.92 4.28 -4.90
CA GLY A 37 -16.86 4.92 -6.22
C GLY A 37 -15.46 4.96 -6.85
N TYR A 38 -14.46 4.39 -6.18
CA TYR A 38 -13.07 4.33 -6.64
C TYR A 38 -12.53 2.91 -6.56
N ARG A 39 -11.76 2.52 -7.58
CA ARG A 39 -11.07 1.22 -7.60
C ARG A 39 -9.79 1.24 -6.78
N PHE A 40 -9.76 0.41 -5.75
CA PHE A 40 -8.57 0.14 -4.95
C PHE A 40 -7.93 -1.19 -5.35
N LEU A 41 -6.60 -1.20 -5.41
CA LEU A 41 -5.78 -2.38 -5.68
C LEU A 41 -5.03 -2.78 -4.42
N ARG A 42 -5.21 -4.02 -3.98
CA ARG A 42 -4.49 -4.55 -2.81
C ARG A 42 -3.06 -4.97 -3.13
N GLN A 43 -2.12 -4.59 -2.27
CA GLN A 43 -0.70 -4.92 -2.29
C GLN A 43 -0.07 -4.59 -3.63
N ARG A 44 -0.08 -3.30 -3.95
CA ARG A 44 0.36 -2.78 -5.24
C ARG A 44 1.85 -2.43 -5.17
N PRO A 45 2.69 -3.01 -6.04
CA PRO A 45 4.05 -2.53 -6.19
C PRO A 45 4.10 -1.14 -6.84
N ILE A 46 4.89 -0.24 -6.27
CA ILE A 46 5.14 1.12 -6.75
C ILE A 46 6.64 1.42 -6.57
N GLY A 47 7.36 1.60 -7.67
CA GLY A 47 8.81 1.78 -7.64
C GLY A 47 9.52 0.59 -6.98
N LYS A 48 10.15 0.83 -5.83
CA LYS A 48 10.85 -0.18 -5.02
C LYS A 48 10.04 -0.69 -3.82
N TYR A 49 8.81 -0.23 -3.65
CA TYR A 49 7.96 -0.53 -2.50
C TYR A 49 6.69 -1.30 -2.91
N ILE A 50 6.04 -1.90 -1.93
CA ILE A 50 4.68 -2.44 -2.05
C ILE A 50 3.84 -1.71 -1.00
N VAL A 51 2.72 -1.13 -1.44
CA VAL A 51 1.73 -0.45 -0.58
C VAL A 51 0.51 -1.34 -0.40
N ASP A 52 -0.15 -1.29 0.75
CA ASP A 52 -1.25 -2.21 1.09
C ASP A 52 -2.47 -1.98 0.20
N PHE A 53 -2.81 -0.73 -0.07
CA PHE A 53 -3.87 -0.36 -1.01
C PHE A 53 -3.44 0.80 -1.88
N TYR A 54 -3.84 0.77 -3.16
CA TYR A 54 -3.58 1.86 -4.10
C TYR A 54 -4.80 2.19 -4.94
N CYS A 55 -5.18 3.46 -4.99
CA CYS A 55 -6.17 4.01 -5.90
C CYS A 55 -5.49 4.79 -7.03
N HIS A 56 -5.70 4.36 -8.27
CA HIS A 56 -5.13 5.03 -9.42
C HIS A 56 -5.77 6.39 -9.71
N ALA A 57 -7.09 6.50 -9.54
CA ALA A 57 -7.82 7.74 -9.83
C ALA A 57 -7.39 8.89 -8.91
N LEU A 58 -7.02 8.58 -7.67
CA LEU A 58 -6.65 9.55 -6.65
C LEU A 58 -5.13 9.69 -6.47
N ASN A 59 -4.33 8.90 -7.20
CA ASN A 59 -2.91 8.66 -6.95
C ASN A 59 -2.62 8.51 -5.45
N LEU A 60 -3.39 7.64 -4.79
CA LEU A 60 -3.41 7.51 -3.34
C LEU A 60 -2.99 6.09 -2.93
N ALA A 61 -1.96 6.00 -2.10
CA ALA A 61 -1.60 4.82 -1.35
C ALA A 61 -2.18 4.90 0.07
N ILE A 62 -2.77 3.80 0.54
CA ILE A 62 -3.24 3.65 1.91
C ILE A 62 -2.49 2.48 2.56
N GLU A 63 -2.04 2.69 3.78
CA GLU A 63 -1.29 1.70 4.57
C GLU A 63 -1.92 1.55 5.94
N ILE A 64 -1.93 0.32 6.43
CA ILE A 64 -2.52 -0.02 7.72
C ILE A 64 -1.40 -0.56 8.59
N ASP A 65 -0.90 0.27 9.50
CA ASP A 65 0.11 -0.14 10.45
C ASP A 65 -0.53 -1.16 11.42
N GLY A 66 0.01 -2.37 11.46
CA GLY A 66 -0.32 -3.33 12.52
C GLY A 66 0.40 -2.96 13.81
N ALA A 67 -0.21 -3.31 14.96
CA ALA A 67 0.28 -3.04 16.32
C ALA A 67 1.73 -3.49 16.64
N ALA A 68 2.41 -4.19 15.73
CA ALA A 68 3.76 -4.74 15.92
C ALA A 68 4.90 -3.87 15.34
N SER A 69 4.69 -2.57 15.10
CA SER A 69 5.63 -1.72 14.35
C SER A 69 6.35 -0.63 15.16
N HIS A 70 6.35 -0.74 16.49
CA HIS A 70 7.15 0.07 17.43
C HIS A 70 8.47 -0.69 17.65
N ASP A 71 9.66 -0.32 17.18
CA ASP A 71 10.44 0.81 17.70
C ASP A 71 11.62 1.23 16.78
N ASN A 72 11.81 0.63 15.59
CA ASN A 72 13.01 0.85 14.76
C ASN A 72 12.72 1.25 13.28
N LYS A 73 11.49 1.66 12.95
CA LYS A 73 11.07 1.90 11.55
C LYS A 73 10.81 3.36 11.15
N ILE A 74 10.83 4.30 12.09
CA ILE A 74 10.37 5.68 11.84
C ILE A 74 11.17 6.37 10.73
N GLU A 75 12.50 6.32 10.76
CA GLU A 75 13.35 6.91 9.72
C GLU A 75 13.20 6.20 8.36
N ALA A 76 13.02 4.87 8.37
CA ALA A 76 12.77 4.10 7.16
C ALA A 76 11.38 4.42 6.56
N ASP A 77 10.41 4.79 7.38
CA ASP A 77 9.05 5.14 6.98
C ASP A 77 8.96 6.53 6.35
N GLU A 78 9.69 7.52 6.86
CA GLU A 78 9.77 8.86 6.26
C GLU A 78 10.48 8.82 4.90
N ALA A 79 11.63 8.15 4.81
CA ALA A 79 12.34 7.96 3.54
C ALA A 79 11.47 7.22 2.50
N ARG A 80 10.68 6.25 2.95
CA ARG A 80 9.72 5.53 2.12
C ARG A 80 8.57 6.42 1.65
N GLN A 81 8.02 7.24 2.54
CA GLN A 81 6.93 8.15 2.21
C GLN A 81 7.39 9.20 1.20
N MET A 82 8.51 9.87 1.44
CA MET A 82 9.09 10.82 0.47
C MET A 82 9.36 10.18 -0.89
N ALA A 83 9.85 8.94 -0.91
CA ALA A 83 10.10 8.22 -2.15
C ALA A 83 8.81 7.83 -2.91
N LEU A 84 7.69 7.61 -2.24
CA LEU A 84 6.39 7.40 -2.88
C LEU A 84 5.78 8.73 -3.38
N GLU A 85 5.88 9.78 -2.57
CA GLU A 85 5.39 11.12 -2.90
C GLU A 85 6.13 11.74 -4.09
N SER A 86 7.45 11.55 -4.18
CA SER A 86 8.23 11.93 -5.37
C SER A 86 7.83 11.20 -6.65
N LEU A 87 7.14 10.05 -6.54
CA LEU A 87 6.53 9.35 -7.68
C LEU A 87 5.10 9.87 -7.98
N GLY A 88 4.66 10.95 -7.34
CA GLY A 88 3.34 11.53 -7.47
C GLY A 88 2.24 10.78 -6.71
N VAL A 89 2.61 9.93 -5.76
CA VAL A 89 1.66 9.14 -4.95
C VAL A 89 1.49 9.76 -3.57
N ARG A 90 0.28 10.19 -3.23
CA ARG A 90 -0.06 10.60 -1.88
C ARG A 90 -0.13 9.37 -0.98
N VAL A 91 0.40 9.45 0.23
CA VAL A 91 0.40 8.33 1.19
C VAL A 91 -0.46 8.69 2.40
N MET A 92 -1.40 7.82 2.77
CA MET A 92 -2.16 7.90 4.01
C MET A 92 -1.91 6.65 4.85
N ARG A 93 -1.61 6.84 6.14
CA ARG A 93 -1.34 5.75 7.09
C ARG A 93 -2.40 5.75 8.18
N PHE A 94 -2.98 4.59 8.44
CA PHE A 94 -3.90 4.36 9.55
C PHE A 94 -3.17 3.51 10.59
N ARG A 95 -3.19 3.97 11.85
CA ARG A 95 -2.57 3.32 13.02
C ARG A 95 -3.65 2.86 13.99
#